data_AF-A0AAU9XBI7-F1
#
_entry.id   AF-A0AAU9XBI7-F1
#
_cell.length_a   1.000
_cell.length_b   1.000
_cell.length_c   1.000
_cell.angle_alpha   90.00
_cell.angle_beta   90.00
_cell.angle_gamma   90.00
#
_symmetry.space_group_name_H-M   'P 1'
#
loop_
_entity.id
_entity.type
_entity.pdbx_description
1 polymer ?
#
loop_
_entity_poly.entity_id
_entity_poly.type
_entity_poly.pdbx_seq_one_letter_code
_entity_poly.pdbx_strand_id
1 'polypeptide(L)'
;MADSDDKSAIVYDITRFNRSQVVEKLEDIFKDRGYQKKKSVFYLGICRVDETLEFRKLFRLKQDPWPYQPGNMTVLQGREFISKFYDGLLVEKLNKQYGCKTSLFAKHLENLFEDNTNIAGYPFVTSEVYILWLFEIARRRVKDSEEMKKYNKLKIDGAITNLIALMKADHCGFDAVFLEGGEFHCFSGKPENIKTVIKKIKETKKSLEQA
;
A
#
# COMPACT_ATOMS: atom_id res chain seq x y z
N MET A 1 -16.35 13.85 -33.19
CA MET A 1 -15.33 14.79 -32.69
C MET A 1 -14.63 14.06 -31.56
N ALA A 2 -13.32 13.87 -31.68
CA ALA A 2 -12.53 13.12 -30.70
C ALA A 2 -12.27 14.03 -29.48
N ASP A 3 -12.86 13.71 -28.33
CA ASP A 3 -12.41 14.24 -27.04
C ASP A 3 -11.04 13.65 -26.74
N SER A 4 -9.99 14.29 -27.27
CA SER A 4 -8.67 14.17 -26.66
C SER A 4 -8.70 14.99 -25.37
N ASP A 5 -9.29 14.43 -24.32
CA ASP A 5 -9.14 14.90 -22.95
C ASP A 5 -7.64 14.79 -22.62
N ASP A 6 -6.89 15.87 -22.85
CA ASP A 6 -5.46 15.95 -22.59
C ASP A 6 -5.24 15.94 -21.07
N LYS A 7 -5.17 14.72 -20.52
CA LYS A 7 -4.96 14.52 -19.09
C LYS A 7 -3.53 14.87 -18.76
N SER A 8 -3.34 15.88 -17.90
CA SER A 8 -1.99 16.25 -17.45
C SER A 8 -1.37 15.10 -16.65
N ALA A 9 -0.15 14.71 -17.02
CA ALA A 9 0.64 13.73 -16.29
C ALA A 9 1.54 14.46 -15.28
N ILE A 10 1.40 14.14 -14.00
CA ILE A 10 2.16 14.72 -12.90
C ILE A 10 2.97 13.61 -12.24
N VAL A 11 4.29 13.80 -12.17
CA VAL A 11 5.22 12.84 -11.57
C VAL A 11 5.85 13.46 -10.34
N TYR A 12 5.76 12.76 -9.20
CA TYR A 12 6.46 13.12 -7.98
C TYR A 12 7.61 12.17 -7.73
N ASP A 13 8.81 12.72 -7.52
CA ASP A 13 9.92 11.98 -6.96
C ASP A 13 9.72 11.83 -5.45
N ILE A 14 9.64 10.58 -4.99
CA ILE A 14 9.50 10.22 -3.57
C ILE A 14 10.75 9.48 -3.06
N THR A 15 11.88 9.59 -3.74
CA THR A 15 13.15 8.98 -3.32
C THR A 15 13.57 9.50 -1.94
N ARG A 16 14.05 8.60 -1.07
CA ARG A 16 14.40 8.86 0.34
C ARG A 16 13.21 9.24 1.22
N PHE A 17 11.99 9.09 0.75
CA PHE A 17 10.82 9.34 1.60
C PHE A 17 10.67 8.20 2.60
N ASN A 18 10.42 8.57 3.84
CA ASN A 18 9.89 7.67 4.84
C ASN A 18 8.38 7.45 4.66
N ARG A 19 7.83 6.50 5.41
CA ARG A 19 6.41 6.14 5.45
C ARG A 19 5.48 7.35 5.55
N SER A 20 5.75 8.26 6.48
CA SER A 20 4.87 9.41 6.74
C SER A 20 4.86 10.38 5.55
N GLN A 21 6.02 10.64 4.96
CA GLN A 21 6.16 11.55 3.81
C GLN A 21 5.45 11.01 2.57
N VAL A 22 5.51 9.70 2.31
CA VAL A 22 4.76 9.10 1.19
C VAL A 22 3.25 9.15 1.44
N VAL A 23 2.80 8.86 2.68
CA VAL A 23 1.38 8.95 3.04
C VAL A 23 0.86 10.37 2.89
N GLU A 24 1.61 11.37 3.36
CA GLU A 24 1.26 12.79 3.19
C GLU A 24 1.16 13.17 1.71
N LYS A 25 2.12 12.72 0.89
CA LYS A 25 2.06 12.96 -0.56
C LYS A 25 0.83 12.35 -1.21
N LEU A 26 0.45 11.13 -0.81
CA LEU A 26 -0.78 10.49 -1.28
C LEU A 26 -2.02 11.27 -0.84
N GLU A 27 -2.06 11.75 0.39
CA GLU A 27 -3.16 12.60 0.90
C GLU A 27 -3.29 13.92 0.12
N ASP A 28 -2.17 14.56 -0.24
CA ASP A 28 -2.17 15.75 -1.10
C ASP A 28 -2.81 15.44 -2.45
N ILE A 29 -2.40 14.34 -3.09
CA ILE A 29 -2.93 13.93 -4.39
C ILE A 29 -4.43 13.64 -4.30
N PHE A 30 -4.90 13.01 -3.23
CA PHE A 30 -6.32 12.72 -3.06
C PHE A 30 -7.19 13.98 -2.90
N LYS A 31 -6.60 15.09 -2.40
CA LYS A 31 -7.27 16.40 -2.29
C LYS A 31 -7.13 17.24 -3.56
N ASP A 32 -6.30 16.81 -4.52
CA ASP A 32 -6.08 17.54 -5.76
C ASP A 32 -7.34 17.54 -6.65
N ARG A 33 -7.70 18.72 -7.18
CA ARG A 33 -8.90 18.87 -8.01
C ARG A 33 -8.78 18.14 -9.35
N GLY A 34 -7.57 18.03 -9.91
CA GLY A 34 -7.29 17.25 -11.11
C GLY A 34 -7.49 15.76 -10.88
N TYR A 35 -7.07 15.24 -9.72
CA TYR A 35 -7.36 13.86 -9.31
C TYR A 35 -8.87 13.63 -9.14
N GLN A 36 -9.55 14.47 -8.36
CA GLN A 36 -10.99 14.35 -8.07
C GLN A 36 -11.86 14.45 -9.33
N LYS A 37 -11.49 15.33 -10.27
CA LYS A 37 -12.22 15.53 -11.54
C LYS A 37 -11.76 14.61 -12.66
N LYS A 38 -10.89 13.64 -12.38
CA LYS A 38 -10.31 12.69 -13.37
C LYS A 38 -9.59 13.38 -14.55
N LYS A 39 -8.99 14.55 -14.31
CA LYS A 39 -8.28 15.37 -15.31
C LYS A 39 -6.76 15.20 -15.30
N SER A 40 -6.19 14.61 -14.24
CA SER A 40 -4.74 14.51 -14.07
C SER A 40 -4.31 13.14 -13.58
N VAL A 41 -3.32 12.53 -14.25
CA VAL A 41 -2.73 11.24 -13.88
C VAL A 41 -1.51 11.47 -13.00
N PHE A 42 -1.52 10.87 -11.82
CA PHE A 42 -0.45 11.01 -10.85
C PHE A 42 0.44 9.78 -10.81
N TYR A 43 1.74 10.03 -10.82
CA TYR A 43 2.78 9.04 -10.69
C TYR A 43 3.65 9.34 -9.48
N LEU A 44 4.04 8.30 -8.75
CA LEU A 44 5.05 8.34 -7.71
C LEU A 44 6.25 7.53 -8.18
N GLY A 45 7.41 8.17 -8.26
CA GLY A 45 8.63 7.56 -8.74
C GLY A 45 9.70 7.49 -7.65
N ILE A 46 10.46 6.39 -7.63
CA ILE A 46 11.67 6.25 -6.81
C ILE A 46 12.85 6.07 -7.77
N CYS A 47 13.76 7.04 -7.74
CA CYS A 47 14.95 7.16 -8.58
C CYS A 47 16.15 6.39 -7.99
N ARG A 48 17.19 6.23 -8.81
CA ARG A 48 18.52 5.94 -8.32
C ARG A 48 19.12 7.19 -7.69
N VAL A 49 19.84 7.03 -6.58
CA VAL A 49 20.57 8.12 -5.94
C VAL A 49 21.83 8.49 -6.73
N ASP A 50 22.33 7.58 -7.57
CA ASP A 50 23.66 7.61 -8.15
C ASP A 50 23.73 7.92 -9.66
N GLU A 51 22.64 7.84 -10.45
CA GLU A 51 22.69 8.21 -11.88
C GLU A 51 21.30 8.29 -12.54
N THR A 52 21.05 9.40 -13.25
CA THR A 52 19.92 9.69 -14.17
C THR A 52 18.51 9.65 -13.59
N LEU A 53 17.62 10.52 -14.10
CA LEU A 53 16.19 10.63 -13.75
C LEU A 53 15.35 9.41 -14.18
N GLU A 54 15.95 8.22 -14.27
CA GLU A 54 15.24 6.98 -14.58
C GLU A 54 14.66 6.35 -13.30
N PHE A 55 13.34 6.28 -13.24
CA PHE A 55 12.65 5.68 -12.11
C PHE A 55 12.89 4.16 -12.06
N ARG A 56 13.45 3.68 -10.94
CA ARG A 56 13.55 2.23 -10.67
C ARG A 56 12.19 1.61 -10.35
N LYS A 57 11.32 2.39 -9.72
CA LYS A 57 9.94 2.02 -9.43
C LYS A 57 9.05 3.19 -9.77
N LEU A 58 8.00 2.92 -10.55
CA LEU A 58 7.00 3.90 -10.91
C LEU A 58 5.63 3.34 -10.54
N PHE A 59 4.92 4.08 -9.71
CA PHE A 59 3.56 3.77 -9.26
C PHE A 59 2.62 4.78 -9.89
N ARG A 60 1.48 4.32 -10.39
CA ARG A 60 0.45 5.18 -10.98
C ARG A 60 -0.84 5.02 -10.22
N LEU A 61 -1.39 6.15 -9.78
CA LEU A 61 -2.71 6.18 -9.14
C LEU A 61 -3.79 6.11 -10.21
N LYS A 62 -4.64 5.08 -10.15
CA LYS A 62 -5.82 4.99 -11.02
C LYS A 62 -6.91 5.92 -10.47
N GLN A 63 -7.32 6.90 -11.26
CA GLN A 63 -8.40 7.87 -10.95
C GLN A 63 -9.81 7.25 -11.01
N ASP A 64 -9.97 5.97 -10.72
CA ASP A 64 -11.29 5.34 -10.71
C ASP A 64 -11.66 4.95 -9.28
N PRO A 65 -11.89 5.94 -8.41
CA PRO A 65 -12.39 5.68 -7.08
C PRO A 65 -13.76 5.03 -7.18
N TRP A 66 -13.94 3.93 -6.46
CA TRP A 66 -15.28 3.51 -6.12
C TRP A 66 -15.95 4.63 -5.32
N PRO A 67 -17.28 4.77 -5.32
CA PRO A 67 -17.98 5.87 -4.63
C PRO A 67 -17.57 6.07 -3.16
N TYR A 68 -16.97 5.04 -2.55
CA TYR A 68 -16.58 4.99 -1.14
C TYR A 68 -15.07 4.76 -0.92
N GLN A 69 -14.25 4.69 -1.98
CA GLN A 69 -12.82 4.41 -1.88
C GLN A 69 -11.99 5.20 -2.91
N PRO A 70 -10.95 5.95 -2.51
CA PRO A 70 -10.01 6.57 -3.43
C PRO A 70 -9.29 5.48 -4.24
N GLY A 71 -9.56 5.39 -5.55
CA GLY A 71 -8.86 4.64 -6.60
C GLY A 71 -8.32 3.23 -6.31
N ASN A 72 -7.47 2.75 -7.22
CA ASN A 72 -6.58 1.60 -7.03
C ASN A 72 -5.17 2.01 -7.45
N MET A 73 -4.13 1.49 -6.79
CA MET A 73 -2.74 1.71 -7.22
C MET A 73 -2.38 0.71 -8.34
N THR A 74 -1.63 1.18 -9.33
CA THR A 74 -1.00 0.34 -10.36
C THR A 74 0.51 0.48 -10.28
N VAL A 75 1.24 -0.62 -10.51
CA VAL A 75 2.71 -0.64 -10.46
C VAL A 75 3.24 -0.91 -11.86
N LEU A 76 4.23 -0.14 -12.31
CA LEU A 76 4.93 -0.40 -13.57
C LEU A 76 5.74 -1.70 -13.46
N GLN A 77 5.43 -2.67 -14.32
CA GLN A 77 6.13 -3.94 -14.44
C GLN A 77 6.52 -4.13 -15.91
N GLY A 78 7.82 -4.10 -16.20
CA GLY A 78 8.30 -4.03 -17.58
C GLY A 78 7.85 -2.72 -18.23
N ARG A 79 6.94 -2.80 -19.21
CA ARG A 79 6.38 -1.63 -19.93
C ARG A 79 4.91 -1.37 -19.63
N GLU A 80 4.31 -2.13 -18.70
CA GLU A 80 2.87 -2.10 -18.44
C GLU A 80 2.56 -1.77 -16.98
N PHE A 81 1.49 -1.00 -16.76
CA PHE A 81 0.96 -0.73 -15.44
C PHE A 81 -0.07 -1.77 -15.03
N ILE A 82 0.24 -2.52 -13.98
CA ILE A 82 -0.60 -3.64 -13.54
C ILE A 82 -1.27 -3.28 -12.20
N SER A 83 -2.58 -3.47 -12.12
CA SER A 83 -3.35 -3.35 -10.87
C SER A 83 -2.95 -4.44 -9.89
N LYS A 84 -2.87 -4.10 -8.61
CA LYS A 84 -2.49 -5.03 -7.54
C LYS A 84 -3.64 -5.21 -6.57
N PHE A 85 -3.85 -6.45 -6.17
CA PHE A 85 -4.96 -6.88 -5.31
C PHE A 85 -4.43 -7.79 -4.20
N TYR A 86 -5.22 -7.90 -3.14
CA TYR A 86 -5.04 -8.89 -2.09
C TYR A 86 -5.68 -10.20 -2.55
N ASP A 87 -4.88 -11.08 -3.17
CA ASP A 87 -5.34 -12.33 -3.78
C ASP A 87 -4.32 -13.47 -3.61
N GLY A 88 -4.70 -14.67 -4.09
CA GLY A 88 -3.83 -15.84 -4.06
C GLY A 88 -2.54 -15.66 -4.88
N LEU A 89 -2.57 -14.89 -5.96
CA LEU A 89 -1.38 -14.63 -6.79
C LEU A 89 -0.35 -13.77 -6.04
N LEU A 90 -0.78 -12.80 -5.22
CA LEU A 90 0.10 -12.05 -4.34
C LEU A 90 0.77 -12.99 -3.32
N VAL A 91 0.00 -13.88 -2.69
CA VAL A 91 0.50 -14.86 -1.73
C VAL A 91 1.50 -15.81 -2.39
N GLU A 92 1.21 -16.33 -3.58
CA GLU A 92 2.13 -17.18 -4.35
C GLU A 92 3.45 -16.47 -4.68
N LYS A 93 3.40 -15.21 -5.11
CA LYS A 93 4.60 -14.41 -5.39
C LYS A 93 5.43 -14.19 -4.12
N LEU A 94 4.78 -13.87 -3.00
CA LEU A 94 5.45 -13.69 -1.71
C LEU A 94 6.12 -14.99 -1.28
N ASN A 95 5.40 -16.11 -1.30
CA ASN A 95 5.94 -17.44 -0.99
C ASN A 95 7.11 -17.82 -1.90
N LYS A 96 6.99 -17.57 -3.21
CA LYS A 96 8.06 -17.86 -4.18
C LYS A 96 9.33 -17.03 -3.95
N GLN A 97 9.18 -15.73 -3.64
CA GLN A 97 10.32 -14.82 -3.51
C GLN A 97 10.98 -14.89 -2.12
N TYR A 98 10.21 -15.21 -1.08
CA TYR A 98 10.69 -15.23 0.30
C TYR A 98 10.81 -16.64 0.89
N GLY A 99 10.38 -17.69 0.19
CA GLY A 99 10.41 -19.06 0.70
C GLY A 99 9.63 -19.23 2.00
N CYS A 100 8.43 -18.63 2.07
CA CYS A 100 7.58 -18.54 3.26
C CYS A 100 8.21 -17.81 4.48
N LYS A 101 9.37 -17.16 4.34
CA LYS A 101 10.03 -16.41 5.42
C LYS A 101 9.39 -15.04 5.59
N THR A 102 8.32 -14.98 6.37
CA THR A 102 7.60 -13.75 6.67
C THR A 102 8.47 -12.73 7.41
N SER A 103 9.40 -13.19 8.24
CA SER A 103 10.31 -12.31 8.96
C SER A 103 11.28 -11.53 8.09
N LEU A 104 11.83 -12.16 7.04
CA LEU A 104 12.70 -11.47 6.08
C LEU A 104 11.92 -10.42 5.28
N PHE A 105 10.70 -10.76 4.85
CA PHE A 105 9.81 -9.83 4.17
C PHE A 105 9.45 -8.63 5.05
N ALA A 106 9.07 -8.87 6.31
CA ALA A 106 8.74 -7.82 7.27
C ALA A 106 9.92 -6.86 7.48
N LYS A 107 11.15 -7.39 7.61
CA LYS A 107 12.37 -6.57 7.72
C LYS A 107 12.59 -5.69 6.49
N HIS A 108 12.39 -6.22 5.29
CA HIS A 108 12.52 -5.41 4.07
C HIS A 108 11.45 -4.31 3.99
N LEU A 109 10.21 -4.60 4.41
CA LEU A 109 9.16 -3.57 4.48
C LEU A 109 9.45 -2.49 5.53
N GLU A 110 9.93 -2.85 6.71
CA GLU A 110 10.36 -1.88 7.74
C GLU A 110 11.44 -0.94 7.20
N ASN A 111 12.47 -1.50 6.56
CA ASN A 111 13.52 -0.69 5.95
C ASN A 111 12.95 0.31 4.92
N LEU A 112 11.98 -0.11 4.09
CA LEU A 112 11.34 0.80 3.13
C LEU A 112 10.44 1.85 3.80
N PHE A 113 9.85 1.54 4.95
CA PHE A 113 9.08 2.50 5.73
C PHE A 113 9.96 3.54 6.43
N GLU A 114 11.23 3.22 6.69
CA GLU A 114 12.22 4.18 7.18
C GLU A 114 12.80 5.02 6.05
N ASP A 115 13.27 4.38 4.97
CA ASP A 115 13.82 5.02 3.77
C ASP A 115 13.63 4.12 2.55
N ASN A 116 12.92 4.61 1.54
CA ASN A 116 12.58 3.84 0.35
C ASN A 116 13.68 3.76 -0.74
N THR A 117 14.86 4.33 -0.50
CA THR A 117 15.98 4.34 -1.46
C THR A 117 16.37 2.94 -1.94
N ASN A 118 16.29 1.96 -1.04
CA ASN A 118 16.71 0.57 -1.32
C ASN A 118 15.63 -0.29 -1.97
N ILE A 119 14.50 0.28 -2.43
CA ILE A 119 13.35 -0.49 -2.97
C ILE A 119 13.70 -1.43 -4.12
N ALA A 120 14.73 -1.11 -4.89
CA ALA A 120 15.19 -1.93 -5.99
C ALA A 120 16.12 -3.08 -5.57
N GLY A 121 16.66 -3.03 -4.35
CA GLY A 121 17.44 -4.12 -3.77
C GLY A 121 16.57 -5.26 -3.24
N TYR A 122 15.24 -5.09 -3.21
CA TYR A 122 14.29 -6.08 -2.72
C TYR A 122 13.51 -6.75 -3.86
N PRO A 123 12.97 -7.97 -3.64
CA PRO A 123 12.07 -8.61 -4.58
C PRO A 123 10.93 -7.67 -5.02
N PHE A 124 10.54 -7.73 -6.29
CA PHE A 124 9.54 -6.81 -6.86
C PHE A 124 8.24 -6.78 -6.05
N VAL A 125 7.80 -7.93 -5.53
CA VAL A 125 6.60 -8.06 -4.70
C VAL A 125 6.63 -7.23 -3.41
N THR A 126 7.82 -6.92 -2.90
CA THR A 126 7.99 -6.01 -1.76
C THR A 126 7.53 -4.60 -2.12
N SER A 127 7.85 -4.12 -3.33
CA SER A 127 7.39 -2.82 -3.81
C SER A 127 5.89 -2.79 -4.08
N GLU A 128 5.30 -3.92 -4.48
CA GLU A 128 3.85 -4.07 -4.64
C GLU A 128 3.14 -3.89 -3.28
N VAL A 129 3.59 -4.60 -2.23
CA VAL A 129 2.98 -4.49 -0.89
C VAL A 129 3.27 -3.14 -0.24
N TYR A 130 4.50 -2.62 -0.36
CA TYR A 130 4.89 -1.32 0.18
C TYR A 130 3.91 -0.22 -0.26
N ILE A 131 3.69 -0.08 -1.56
CA ILE A 131 2.82 0.99 -2.05
C ILE A 131 1.35 0.73 -1.74
N LEU A 132 0.91 -0.54 -1.78
CA LEU A 132 -0.47 -0.91 -1.40
C LEU A 132 -0.74 -0.49 0.04
N TRP A 133 0.12 -0.83 0.99
CA TRP A 133 -0.08 -0.50 2.40
C TRP A 133 -0.04 1.00 2.69
N LEU A 134 0.86 1.76 2.04
CA LEU A 134 0.87 3.22 2.18
C LEU A 134 -0.39 3.85 1.60
N PHE A 135 -0.87 3.34 0.47
CA PHE A 135 -2.15 3.73 -0.12
C PHE A 135 -3.33 3.44 0.81
N GLU A 136 -3.35 2.25 1.43
CA GLU A 136 -4.35 1.86 2.44
C GLU A 136 -4.39 2.82 3.63
N ILE A 137 -3.24 3.35 4.06
CA ILE A 137 -3.16 4.32 5.16
C ILE A 137 -3.70 5.67 4.70
N ALA A 138 -3.16 6.22 3.61
CA ALA A 138 -3.54 7.53 3.11
C ALA A 138 -5.04 7.60 2.76
N ARG A 139 -5.58 6.55 2.12
CA ARG A 139 -6.98 6.52 1.69
C ARG A 139 -7.96 6.56 2.87
N ARG A 140 -7.55 6.07 4.05
CA ARG A 140 -8.37 6.10 5.29
C ARG A 140 -8.23 7.40 6.07
N ARG A 141 -7.35 8.31 5.66
CA ARG A 141 -7.19 9.61 6.30
C ARG A 141 -7.98 10.73 5.58
N VAL A 142 -8.32 10.54 4.31
CA VAL A 142 -9.08 11.51 3.49
C VAL A 142 -10.56 11.51 3.84
N LYS A 143 -11.12 12.67 4.21
CA LYS A 143 -12.53 12.83 4.65
C LYS A 143 -13.39 13.42 3.53
N ASP A 144 -14.05 12.59 2.73
CA ASP A 144 -14.91 13.08 1.64
C ASP A 144 -16.41 12.70 1.77
N SER A 145 -16.76 11.56 2.43
CA SER A 145 -18.17 11.15 2.59
C SER A 145 -18.49 10.48 3.94
N GLU A 146 -19.77 10.41 4.33
CA GLU A 146 -20.18 9.73 5.58
C GLU A 146 -19.84 8.23 5.59
N GLU A 147 -19.92 7.59 4.43
CA GLU A 147 -19.55 6.20 4.28
C GLU A 147 -18.03 6.01 4.37
N MET A 148 -17.25 6.91 3.76
CA MET A 148 -15.79 6.96 3.96
C MET A 148 -15.43 7.21 5.42
N LYS A 149 -16.18 8.06 6.15
CA LYS A 149 -15.95 8.29 7.59
C LYS A 149 -16.02 7.01 8.42
N LYS A 150 -16.82 5.99 8.01
CA LYS A 150 -16.86 4.69 8.70
C LYS A 150 -15.54 3.93 8.55
N TYR A 151 -14.97 3.91 7.33
CA TYR A 151 -13.69 3.28 7.04
C TYR A 151 -12.50 4.09 7.57
N ASN A 152 -12.60 5.42 7.61
CA ASN A 152 -11.53 6.30 8.09
C ASN A 152 -11.29 6.21 9.59
N LYS A 153 -12.31 5.80 10.35
CA LYS A 153 -12.18 5.55 11.79
C LYS A 153 -11.37 4.28 12.10
N LEU A 154 -11.05 3.47 11.10
CA LEU A 154 -10.30 2.23 11.28
C LEU A 154 -8.81 2.55 11.45
N LYS A 155 -8.21 2.02 12.53
CA LYS A 155 -6.79 2.22 12.86
C LYS A 155 -5.87 1.31 12.02
N ILE A 156 -6.01 1.36 10.69
CA ILE A 156 -5.27 0.47 9.77
C ILE A 156 -3.76 0.74 9.80
N ASP A 157 -3.35 1.98 10.02
CA ASP A 157 -1.96 2.33 10.27
C ASP A 157 -1.37 1.48 11.41
N GLY A 158 -2.05 1.46 12.56
CA GLY A 158 -1.65 0.63 13.70
C GLY A 158 -1.76 -0.87 13.44
N ALA A 159 -2.75 -1.30 12.64
CA ALA A 159 -2.89 -2.69 12.24
C ALA A 159 -1.71 -3.16 11.38
N ILE A 160 -1.29 -2.35 10.40
CA ILE A 160 -0.11 -2.61 9.56
C ILE A 160 1.16 -2.70 10.41
N THR A 161 1.38 -1.76 11.34
CA THR A 161 2.52 -1.81 12.25
C THR A 161 2.53 -3.12 13.07
N ASN A 162 1.38 -3.53 13.59
CA ASN A 162 1.27 -4.78 14.35
C ASN A 162 1.45 -6.02 13.47
N LEU A 163 0.91 -6.02 12.24
CA LEU A 163 1.09 -7.10 11.27
C LEU A 163 2.57 -7.31 10.92
N ILE A 164 3.31 -6.23 10.70
CA ILE A 164 4.77 -6.29 10.49
C ILE A 164 5.44 -6.96 11.69
N ALA A 165 5.11 -6.55 12.91
CA ALA A 165 5.68 -7.16 14.11
C ALA A 165 5.35 -8.66 14.23
N LEU A 166 4.12 -9.07 13.90
CA LEU A 166 3.70 -10.48 13.91
C LEU A 166 4.44 -11.29 12.83
N MET A 167 4.54 -10.78 11.60
CA MET A 167 5.32 -11.43 10.53
C MET A 167 6.81 -11.50 10.85
N LYS A 168 7.37 -10.46 11.50
CA LYS A 168 8.78 -10.42 11.94
C LYS A 168 9.10 -11.48 12.98
N ALA A 169 8.13 -11.82 13.82
CA ALA A 169 8.21 -12.91 14.79
C ALA A 169 7.78 -14.27 14.21
N ASP A 170 7.54 -14.36 12.90
CA ASP A 170 7.04 -15.55 12.20
C ASP A 170 5.75 -16.13 12.84
N HIS A 171 4.91 -15.25 13.39
CA HIS A 171 3.64 -15.62 14.05
C HIS A 171 2.46 -15.71 13.07
N CYS A 172 2.62 -15.23 11.84
CA CYS A 172 1.60 -15.35 10.80
C CYS A 172 2.22 -15.47 9.41
N GLY A 173 1.57 -16.26 8.54
CA GLY A 173 1.95 -16.46 7.14
C GLY A 173 1.38 -15.38 6.20
N PHE A 174 1.82 -15.40 4.94
CA PHE A 174 1.32 -14.47 3.93
C PHE A 174 -0.17 -14.66 3.62
N ASP A 175 -0.66 -15.90 3.60
CA ASP A 175 -2.07 -16.23 3.40
C ASP A 175 -2.96 -15.63 4.50
N ALA A 176 -2.52 -15.72 5.77
CA ALA A 176 -3.26 -15.16 6.90
C ALA A 176 -3.44 -13.64 6.81
N VAL A 177 -2.51 -12.93 6.16
CA VAL A 177 -2.52 -11.46 6.06
C VAL A 177 -3.15 -10.97 4.75
N PHE A 178 -2.79 -11.59 3.63
CA PHE A 178 -3.06 -11.07 2.30
C PHE A 178 -4.23 -11.74 1.58
N LEU A 179 -4.67 -12.93 1.99
CA LEU A 179 -5.82 -13.59 1.36
C LEU A 179 -7.13 -13.12 2.00
N GLU A 180 -8.16 -12.85 1.20
CA GLU A 180 -9.49 -12.57 1.75
C GLU A 180 -9.99 -13.76 2.58
N GLY A 181 -10.52 -13.47 3.77
CA GLY A 181 -10.89 -14.49 4.77
C GLY A 181 -9.72 -14.98 5.62
N GLY A 182 -8.47 -14.55 5.33
CA GLY A 182 -7.31 -14.81 6.15
C GLY A 182 -7.47 -14.23 7.56
N GLU A 183 -6.83 -14.89 8.53
CA GLU A 183 -6.98 -14.61 9.97
C GLU A 183 -6.79 -13.13 10.35
N PHE A 184 -5.83 -12.48 9.70
CA PHE A 184 -5.43 -11.11 9.95
C PHE A 184 -5.70 -10.18 8.75
N HIS A 185 -6.51 -10.62 7.78
CA HIS A 185 -6.86 -9.81 6.63
C HIS A 185 -7.83 -8.68 7.03
N CYS A 186 -7.38 -7.42 6.89
CA CYS A 186 -8.14 -6.24 7.31
C CYS A 186 -8.31 -5.18 6.21
N PHE A 187 -8.07 -5.54 4.94
CA PHE A 187 -8.02 -4.59 3.83
C PHE A 187 -9.31 -4.56 2.98
N SER A 188 -10.11 -5.63 3.01
CA SER A 188 -11.43 -5.73 2.37
C SER A 188 -12.56 -6.02 3.38
N GLY A 189 -13.81 -5.99 2.90
CA GLY A 189 -15.00 -6.33 3.67
C GLY A 189 -15.67 -5.16 4.40
N LYS A 190 -16.68 -5.49 5.22
CA LYS A 190 -17.48 -4.51 5.97
C LYS A 190 -16.66 -3.86 7.10
N PRO A 191 -16.89 -2.58 7.45
CA PRO A 191 -16.17 -1.90 8.52
C PRO A 191 -16.19 -2.64 9.86
N GLU A 192 -17.30 -3.29 10.19
CA GLU A 192 -17.48 -4.05 11.44
C GLU A 192 -16.53 -5.26 11.48
N ASN A 193 -16.42 -5.99 10.36
CA ASN A 193 -15.50 -7.12 10.23
C ASN A 193 -14.05 -6.64 10.34
N ILE A 194 -13.71 -5.56 9.65
CA ILE A 194 -12.35 -4.98 9.70
C ILE A 194 -12.00 -4.55 11.13
N LYS A 195 -12.93 -3.92 11.87
CA LYS A 195 -12.70 -3.55 13.29
C LYS A 195 -12.38 -4.77 14.15
N THR A 196 -13.11 -5.87 13.97
CA THR A 196 -12.89 -7.12 14.69
C THR A 196 -11.50 -7.68 14.39
N VAL A 197 -11.08 -7.71 13.12
CA VAL A 197 -9.74 -8.18 12.74
C VAL A 197 -8.64 -7.25 13.28
N ILE A 198 -8.80 -5.93 13.20
CA ILE A 198 -7.85 -4.97 13.78
C ILE A 198 -7.69 -5.20 15.30
N LYS A 199 -8.81 -5.42 16.00
CA LYS A 199 -8.79 -5.74 17.44
C LYS A 199 -8.02 -7.03 17.69
N LYS A 200 -8.29 -8.08 16.92
CA LYS A 200 -7.59 -9.37 16.98
C LYS A 200 -6.08 -9.21 16.77
N ILE A 201 -5.65 -8.53 15.71
CA ILE A 201 -4.23 -8.23 15.43
C ILE A 201 -3.57 -7.58 16.64
N LYS A 202 -4.22 -6.58 17.24
CA LYS A 202 -3.71 -5.89 18.43
C LYS A 202 -3.59 -6.80 19.65
N GLU A 203 -4.59 -7.65 19.89
CA GLU A 203 -4.61 -8.61 21.00
C GLU A 203 -3.53 -9.68 20.83
N THR A 204 -3.40 -10.25 19.63
CA THR A 204 -2.34 -11.22 19.30
C THR A 204 -0.95 -10.62 19.50
N LYS A 205 -0.73 -9.38 19.04
CA LYS A 205 0.54 -8.67 19.29
C LYS A 205 0.80 -8.55 20.80
N LYS A 206 -0.19 -8.10 21.57
CA LYS A 206 -0.03 -7.93 23.01
C LYS A 206 0.34 -9.25 23.71
N SER A 207 -0.30 -10.35 23.33
CA SER A 207 0.03 -11.68 23.86
C SER A 207 1.46 -12.11 23.53
N LEU A 208 1.96 -11.80 22.33
CA LEU A 208 3.34 -12.08 21.94
C LEU A 208 4.39 -11.30 22.76
N GLU A 209 4.06 -10.10 23.26
CA GLU A 209 4.96 -9.31 24.13
C GLU A 209 5.04 -9.84 25.57
N GLN A 210 4.08 -10.68 25.96
CA GLN A 210 3.93 -11.19 27.32
C GLN A 210 4.40 -12.64 27.47
N ALA A 211 4.76 -13.28 26.36
CA ALA A 211 5.29 -14.65 26.28
C ALA A 211 6.82 -14.62 26.22
#